data_AF-A0AA37RQE0-F1
#
_entry.id   AF-A0AA37RQE0-F1
#
_cell.length_a   1.000
_cell.length_b   1.000
_cell.length_c   1.000
_cell.angle_alpha   90.00
_cell.angle_beta   90.00
_cell.angle_gamma   90.00
#
_symmetry.space_group_name_H-M   'P 1'
#
loop_
_entity.id
_entity.type
_entity.pdbx_description
1 polymer ?
#
loop_
_entity_poly.entity_id
_entity_poly.type
_entity_poly.pdbx_seq_one_letter_code
_entity_poly.pdbx_strand_id
1 'polypeptide(L)'
;MTGQWWRGGSRRERLRRRLLVFSAPVVIVLVVVVVKAWSVVIAGDSAATAFAERDAGGMRGDVAVLELLDVVEPAKAPFAAGDLAVLENRLADADARFGEALALIAASESCPVRVNLELVRETLGDRAADVFDGRTAVRWYRSALAVVDDAPDGCFLGSSDPDEERRPLLDTAAARLADKIAAVSVAPPPPPPPPGAPPPSAPLSPSGSAPTDPDRQLQLNPGVGDPLERLQQILRDAAAAQNGG
;
A
#
# COMPACT_ATOMS: atom_id res chain seq x y z
N MET A 1 57.98 60.03 -23.62
CA MET A 1 57.70 60.09 -22.17
C MET A 1 56.64 59.05 -21.86
N THR A 2 57.03 58.07 -21.05
CA THR A 2 56.35 56.79 -20.77
C THR A 2 55.28 56.92 -19.67
N GLY A 3 54.04 56.54 -19.97
CA GLY A 3 52.96 56.40 -18.98
C GLY A 3 52.79 54.95 -18.54
N GLN A 4 53.55 54.51 -17.54
CA GLN A 4 53.27 53.29 -16.78
C GLN A 4 52.14 53.56 -15.79
N TRP A 5 50.93 53.15 -16.15
CA TRP A 5 49.80 53.03 -15.23
C TRP A 5 49.40 51.55 -15.26
N TRP A 6 48.93 51.01 -14.13
CA TRP A 6 48.67 49.57 -13.85
C TRP A 6 49.80 48.81 -13.13
N ARG A 7 50.06 49.19 -11.88
CA ARG A 7 50.46 48.24 -10.83
C ARG A 7 49.87 48.69 -9.50
N GLY A 8 48.73 48.11 -9.13
CA GLY A 8 48.01 48.47 -7.91
C GLY A 8 46.95 47.46 -7.48
N GLY A 9 47.20 46.15 -7.62
CA GLY A 9 46.31 45.11 -7.10
C GLY A 9 46.20 45.23 -5.57
N SER A 10 45.04 45.65 -5.10
CA SER A 10 44.83 46.21 -3.78
C SER A 10 44.84 45.13 -2.70
N ARG A 11 45.41 45.39 -1.52
CA ARG A 11 45.33 44.49 -0.34
C ARG A 11 43.88 44.06 -0.04
N ARG A 12 42.90 44.91 -0.40
CA ARG A 12 41.45 44.68 -0.25
C ARG A 12 40.93 43.54 -1.11
N GLU A 13 41.44 43.36 -2.34
CA GLU A 13 41.06 42.21 -3.19
C GLU A 13 41.59 40.90 -2.64
N ARG A 14 42.82 40.89 -2.11
CA ARG A 14 43.39 39.70 -1.46
C ARG A 14 42.62 39.31 -0.18
N LEU A 15 42.16 40.28 0.59
CA LEU A 15 41.31 40.07 1.77
C LEU A 15 39.91 39.57 1.41
N ARG A 16 39.25 40.16 0.39
CA ARG A 16 37.97 39.68 -0.12
C ARG A 16 38.06 38.25 -0.67
N ARG A 17 39.13 37.93 -1.41
CA ARG A 17 39.35 36.58 -1.95
C ARG A 17 39.61 35.55 -0.84
N ARG A 18 40.33 35.93 0.22
CA ARG A 18 40.50 35.07 1.41
C ARG A 18 39.20 34.87 2.17
N LEU A 19 38.43 35.94 2.41
CA LEU A 19 37.11 35.85 3.05
C LEU A 19 36.18 34.94 2.27
N LEU A 20 36.13 35.07 0.94
CA LEU A 20 35.34 34.20 0.07
C LEU A 20 35.79 32.74 0.10
N VAL A 21 37.09 32.45 0.16
CA VAL A 21 37.60 31.07 0.26
C VAL A 21 37.30 30.45 1.63
N PHE A 22 37.29 31.24 2.70
CA PHE A 22 36.92 30.77 4.04
C PHE A 22 35.39 30.64 4.23
N SER A 23 34.57 31.46 3.57
CA SER A 23 33.11 31.36 3.64
C SER A 23 32.51 30.38 2.61
N ALA A 24 33.23 30.10 1.52
CA ALA A 24 32.83 29.14 0.49
C ALA A 24 32.45 27.77 1.05
N PRO A 25 33.23 27.10 1.93
CA PRO A 25 32.83 25.80 2.47
C PRO A 25 31.53 25.86 3.27
N VAL A 26 31.29 26.94 4.04
CA VAL A 26 30.04 27.12 4.81
C VAL A 26 28.85 27.29 3.88
N VAL A 27 29.01 28.09 2.81
CA VAL A 27 27.97 28.29 1.79
C VAL A 27 27.71 26.99 1.02
N ILE A 28 28.74 26.22 0.68
CA ILE A 28 28.59 24.92 0.03
C ILE A 28 27.81 23.96 0.92
N VAL A 29 28.13 23.88 2.22
CA VAL A 29 27.37 23.05 3.17
C VAL A 29 25.90 23.49 3.24
N LEU A 30 25.63 24.79 3.33
CA LEU A 30 24.26 25.32 3.30
C LEU A 30 23.52 24.98 2.01
N VAL A 31 24.17 25.11 0.86
CA VAL A 31 23.60 24.73 -0.45
C VAL A 31 23.31 23.23 -0.49
N VAL A 32 24.22 22.39 0.00
CA VAL A 32 23.98 20.94 0.09
C VAL A 32 22.80 20.62 0.99
N VAL A 33 22.66 21.29 2.14
CA VAL A 33 21.50 21.12 3.04
C VAL A 33 20.20 21.55 2.37
N VAL A 34 20.20 22.69 1.67
CA VAL A 34 19.02 23.18 0.94
C VAL A 34 18.67 22.24 -0.21
N VAL A 35 19.64 21.84 -1.02
CA VAL A 35 19.44 20.88 -2.11
C VAL A 35 18.92 19.56 -1.56
N LYS A 36 19.47 19.06 -0.45
CA LYS A 36 19.00 17.84 0.22
C LYS A 36 17.58 17.98 0.75
N ALA A 37 17.23 19.11 1.37
CA ALA A 37 15.86 19.37 1.83
C ALA A 37 14.88 19.44 0.64
N TRP A 38 15.29 20.05 -0.46
CA TRP A 38 14.51 20.09 -1.70
C TRP A 38 14.37 18.69 -2.33
N SER A 39 15.44 17.89 -2.30
CA SER A 39 15.41 16.49 -2.75
C SER A 39 14.47 15.64 -1.91
N VAL A 40 14.33 15.87 -0.60
CA VAL A 40 13.36 15.15 0.25
C VAL A 40 11.92 15.52 -0.12
N VAL A 41 11.65 16.80 -0.39
CA VAL A 41 10.31 17.26 -0.81
C VAL A 41 9.94 16.74 -2.20
N ILE A 42 10.90 16.75 -3.14
CA ILE A 42 10.67 16.27 -4.52
C ILE A 42 10.59 14.74 -4.56
N ALA A 43 11.43 14.03 -3.80
CA ALA A 43 11.37 12.55 -3.72
C ALA A 43 10.09 12.05 -3.05
N GLY A 44 9.53 12.81 -2.11
CA GLY A 44 8.22 12.52 -1.52
C GLY A 44 7.08 12.61 -2.54
N ASP A 45 7.11 13.64 -3.39
CA ASP A 45 6.11 13.86 -4.45
C ASP A 45 6.27 12.88 -5.63
N SER A 46 7.51 12.53 -5.99
CA SER A 46 7.80 11.56 -7.06
C SER A 46 7.56 10.11 -6.63
N ALA A 47 7.84 9.75 -5.37
CA ALA A 47 7.47 8.44 -4.84
C ALA A 47 5.95 8.31 -4.73
N ALA A 48 5.25 9.34 -4.22
CA ALA A 48 3.79 9.34 -4.14
C ALA A 48 3.12 9.21 -5.52
N THR A 49 3.65 9.87 -6.55
CA THR A 49 3.15 9.77 -7.93
C THR A 49 3.51 8.45 -8.61
N ALA A 50 4.72 7.91 -8.43
CA ALA A 50 5.10 6.58 -8.95
C ALA A 50 4.31 5.44 -8.29
N PHE A 51 4.02 5.56 -6.99
CA PHE A 51 3.08 4.68 -6.28
C PHE A 51 1.64 4.83 -6.79
N ALA A 52 1.20 6.06 -7.10
CA ALA A 52 -0.12 6.33 -7.67
C ALA A 52 -0.29 5.78 -9.10
N GLU A 53 0.78 5.71 -9.89
CA GLU A 53 0.74 5.27 -11.29
C GLU A 53 1.03 3.77 -11.50
N ARG A 54 1.40 3.02 -10.46
CA ARG A 54 1.81 1.59 -10.54
C ARG A 54 2.92 1.31 -11.57
N ASP A 55 3.80 2.28 -11.84
CA ASP A 55 4.88 2.10 -12.82
C ASP A 55 6.14 1.50 -12.19
N ALA A 56 6.15 0.17 -12.06
CA ALA A 56 7.33 -0.58 -11.64
C ALA A 56 8.53 -0.43 -12.60
N GLY A 57 8.34 0.11 -13.81
CA GLY A 57 9.41 0.36 -14.78
C GLY A 57 10.31 1.53 -14.38
N GLY A 58 9.72 2.64 -13.93
CA GLY A 58 10.44 3.83 -13.46
C GLY A 58 11.24 3.61 -12.18
N MET A 59 10.66 2.92 -11.19
CA MET A 59 11.33 2.69 -9.90
C MET A 59 12.59 1.83 -9.97
N ARG A 60 12.72 0.91 -10.94
CA ARG A 60 13.94 0.08 -11.07
C ARG A 60 15.19 0.89 -11.40
N GLY A 61 15.05 1.98 -12.16
CA GLY A 61 16.16 2.89 -12.47
C GLY A 61 16.56 3.72 -11.25
N ASP A 62 15.57 4.19 -10.49
CA ASP A 62 15.80 5.07 -9.34
C ASP A 62 16.37 4.31 -8.13
N VAL A 63 15.94 3.06 -7.89
CA VAL A 63 16.49 2.19 -6.81
C VAL A 63 17.97 1.87 -7.05
N ALA A 64 18.38 1.61 -8.29
CA ALA A 64 19.78 1.32 -8.62
C ALA A 64 20.71 2.55 -8.45
N VAL A 65 20.18 3.76 -8.61
CA VAL A 65 20.92 5.01 -8.37
C VAL A 65 20.95 5.35 -6.87
N LEU A 66 19.88 5.05 -6.14
CA LEU A 66 19.81 5.21 -4.68
C LEU A 66 20.75 4.26 -3.94
N GLU A 67 20.87 2.99 -4.36
CA GLU A 67 21.86 2.04 -3.81
C GLU A 67 23.32 2.49 -4.07
N LEU A 68 23.60 3.18 -5.18
CA LEU A 68 24.95 3.64 -5.53
C LEU A 68 25.42 4.86 -4.70
N LEU A 69 24.47 5.62 -4.13
CA LEU A 69 24.73 6.86 -3.39
C LEU A 69 24.61 6.70 -1.86
N ASP A 70 24.44 5.47 -1.38
CA ASP A 70 24.01 5.13 -0.02
C ASP A 70 25.11 5.23 1.06
N VAL A 71 25.80 6.37 1.12
CA VAL A 71 26.81 6.67 2.14
C VAL A 71 26.26 7.65 3.20
N VAL A 72 25.14 8.34 2.91
CA VAL A 72 24.63 9.43 3.74
C VAL A 72 23.37 9.05 4.54
N GLU A 73 22.53 8.11 4.07
CA GLU A 73 21.25 7.73 4.73
C GLU A 73 20.94 6.23 4.55
N PRO A 74 21.59 5.33 5.32
CA PRO A 74 21.60 3.88 5.07
C PRO A 74 20.25 3.17 5.16
N ALA A 75 19.22 3.81 5.73
CA ALA A 75 17.87 3.25 5.77
C ALA A 75 17.09 3.44 4.45
N LYS A 76 17.56 4.31 3.53
CA LYS A 76 16.80 4.66 2.31
C LYS A 76 16.86 3.60 1.23
N ALA A 77 18.00 2.96 1.02
CA ALA A 77 18.11 1.86 0.07
C ALA A 77 17.19 0.68 0.43
N PRO A 78 17.21 0.13 1.67
CA PRO A 78 16.30 -0.95 2.02
C PRO A 78 14.83 -0.50 2.00
N PHE A 79 14.52 0.76 2.34
CA PHE A 79 13.15 1.27 2.20
C PHE A 79 12.67 1.26 0.75
N ALA A 80 13.45 1.83 -0.18
CA ALA A 80 13.10 1.88 -1.61
C ALA A 80 13.07 0.48 -2.25
N ALA A 81 13.94 -0.44 -1.80
CA ALA A 81 13.90 -1.84 -2.22
C ALA A 81 12.63 -2.54 -1.73
N GLY A 82 12.15 -2.21 -0.52
CA GLY A 82 10.87 -2.65 0.02
C GLY A 82 9.71 -2.17 -0.84
N ASP A 83 9.67 -0.87 -1.16
CA ASP A 83 8.68 -0.24 -2.02
C ASP A 83 8.61 -0.93 -3.41
N LEU A 84 9.77 -1.14 -4.04
CA LEU A 84 9.84 -1.84 -5.33
C LEU A 84 9.34 -3.28 -5.21
N ALA A 85 9.69 -3.98 -4.14
CA ALA A 85 9.21 -5.34 -3.90
C ALA A 85 7.67 -5.39 -3.72
N VAL A 86 7.06 -4.38 -3.09
CA VAL A 86 5.59 -4.26 -3.02
C VAL A 86 4.99 -4.12 -4.42
N LEU A 87 5.53 -3.23 -5.26
CA LEU A 87 5.06 -3.03 -6.63
C LEU A 87 5.23 -4.27 -7.51
N GLU A 88 6.30 -5.05 -7.28
CA GLU A 88 6.53 -6.34 -7.94
C GLU A 88 5.74 -7.50 -7.33
N ASN A 89 4.86 -7.22 -6.35
CA ASN A 89 4.05 -8.21 -5.63
C ASN A 89 4.87 -9.23 -4.80
N ARG A 90 6.15 -8.94 -4.55
CA ARG A 90 7.12 -9.77 -3.80
C ARG A 90 7.08 -9.42 -2.30
N LEU A 91 5.93 -9.65 -1.67
CA LEU A 91 5.69 -9.19 -0.30
C LEU A 91 6.64 -9.77 0.77
N ALA A 92 7.13 -10.99 0.60
CA ALA A 92 8.11 -11.55 1.53
C ALA A 92 9.46 -10.82 1.46
N ASP A 93 9.86 -10.40 0.26
CA ASP A 93 11.06 -9.58 0.07
C ASP A 93 10.82 -8.17 0.63
N ALA A 94 9.62 -7.61 0.43
CA ALA A 94 9.25 -6.32 1.00
C ALA A 94 9.30 -6.31 2.55
N ASP A 95 8.77 -7.34 3.21
CA ASP A 95 8.84 -7.49 4.68
C ASP A 95 10.29 -7.49 5.18
N ALA A 96 11.17 -8.24 4.51
CA ALA A 96 12.58 -8.29 4.87
C ALA A 96 13.28 -6.93 4.69
N ARG A 97 13.01 -6.24 3.58
CA ARG A 97 13.62 -4.94 3.26
C ARG A 97 13.13 -3.81 4.16
N PHE A 98 11.82 -3.75 4.46
CA PHE A 98 11.32 -2.79 5.44
C PHE A 98 11.79 -3.12 6.87
N GLY A 99 11.94 -4.40 7.22
CA GLY A 99 12.55 -4.80 8.48
C GLY A 99 14.00 -4.33 8.63
N GLU A 100 14.79 -4.43 7.56
CA GLU A 100 16.15 -3.89 7.50
C GLU A 100 16.17 -2.37 7.63
N ALA A 101 15.31 -1.66 6.88
CA ALA A 101 15.17 -0.21 7.01
C ALA A 101 14.80 0.22 8.43
N LEU A 102 13.89 -0.53 9.08
CA LEU A 102 13.45 -0.24 10.46
C LEU A 102 14.57 -0.40 11.48
N ALA A 103 15.51 -1.33 11.25
CA ALA A 103 16.67 -1.53 12.12
C ALA A 103 17.71 -0.40 12.02
N LEU A 104 17.67 0.38 10.93
CA LEU A 104 18.65 1.44 10.64
C LEU A 104 18.11 2.84 10.92
N ILE A 105 16.78 3.03 10.89
CA ILE A 105 16.13 4.33 11.06
C ILE A 105 15.94 4.69 12.55
N ALA A 106 16.06 5.98 12.87
CA ALA A 106 15.73 6.45 14.21
C ALA A 106 14.23 6.28 14.50
N ALA A 107 13.88 6.01 15.76
CA ALA A 107 12.47 5.80 16.15
C ALA A 107 11.57 6.97 15.73
N SER A 108 12.02 8.22 15.87
CA SER A 108 11.28 9.43 15.48
C SER A 108 11.00 9.57 13.98
N GLU A 109 11.77 8.87 13.13
CA GLU A 109 11.62 8.90 11.67
C GLU A 109 10.99 7.59 11.15
N SER A 110 10.63 6.66 12.03
CA SER A 110 10.25 5.30 11.66
C SER A 110 8.83 5.14 11.11
N CYS A 111 7.96 6.16 11.20
CA CYS A 111 6.55 6.03 10.80
C CYS A 111 6.36 5.52 9.36
N PRO A 112 7.02 6.06 8.32
CA PRO A 112 6.82 5.57 6.95
C PRO A 112 7.22 4.10 6.78
N VAL A 113 8.30 3.66 7.45
CA VAL A 113 8.75 2.27 7.41
C VAL A 113 7.73 1.36 8.11
N ARG A 114 7.25 1.77 9.28
CA ARG A 114 6.28 1.00 10.08
C ARG A 114 4.93 0.87 9.38
N VAL A 115 4.43 1.94 8.77
CA VAL A 115 3.17 1.93 8.01
C VAL A 115 3.27 0.95 6.83
N ASN A 116 4.36 0.99 6.06
CA ASN A 116 4.55 0.05 4.97
C ASN A 116 4.73 -1.40 5.45
N LEU A 117 5.50 -1.60 6.52
CA LEU A 117 5.71 -2.94 7.09
C LEU A 117 4.42 -3.54 7.66
N GLU A 118 3.59 -2.73 8.32
CA GLU A 118 2.26 -3.14 8.80
C GLU A 118 1.38 -3.60 7.63
N LEU A 119 1.26 -2.79 6.57
CA LEU A 119 0.45 -3.11 5.40
C LEU A 119 0.94 -4.37 4.68
N VAL A 120 2.26 -4.56 4.53
CA VAL A 120 2.84 -5.76 3.92
C VAL A 120 2.48 -7.00 4.73
N ARG A 121 2.63 -6.95 6.06
CA ARG A 121 2.30 -8.07 6.95
C ARG A 121 0.81 -8.35 7.00
N GLU A 122 -0.03 -7.32 6.99
CA GLU A 122 -1.48 -7.49 6.86
C GLU A 122 -1.83 -8.20 5.55
N THR A 123 -1.25 -7.78 4.44
CA THR A 123 -1.50 -8.39 3.12
C THR A 123 -1.01 -9.84 3.04
N LEU A 124 0.12 -10.16 3.67
CA LEU A 124 0.60 -11.55 3.82
C LEU A 124 -0.37 -12.39 4.66
N GLY A 125 -0.97 -11.80 5.69
CA GLY A 125 -2.04 -12.40 6.47
C GLY A 125 -3.29 -12.67 5.64
N ASP A 126 -3.71 -11.70 4.83
CA ASP A 126 -4.86 -11.81 3.92
C ASP A 126 -4.66 -12.95 2.91
N ARG A 127 -3.49 -13.05 2.29
CA ARG A 127 -3.18 -14.17 1.37
C ARG A 127 -3.23 -15.53 2.04
N ALA A 128 -2.77 -15.62 3.28
CA ALA A 128 -2.87 -16.86 4.04
C ALA A 128 -4.33 -17.19 4.39
N ALA A 129 -5.13 -16.18 4.74
CA ALA A 129 -6.55 -16.34 5.00
C ALA A 129 -7.32 -16.78 3.73
N ASP A 130 -6.99 -16.24 2.57
CA ASP A 130 -7.62 -16.56 1.28
C ASP A 130 -7.46 -18.03 0.88
N VAL A 131 -6.37 -18.67 1.30
CA VAL A 131 -6.12 -20.12 1.11
C VAL A 131 -6.49 -20.96 2.33
N PHE A 132 -7.28 -20.40 3.26
CA PHE A 132 -7.74 -21.01 4.50
C PHE A 132 -6.63 -21.46 5.47
N ASP A 133 -5.42 -20.90 5.36
CA ASP A 133 -4.35 -21.08 6.34
C ASP A 133 -4.48 -20.06 7.48
N GLY A 134 -5.52 -20.24 8.30
CA GLY A 134 -5.81 -19.35 9.43
C GLY A 134 -4.67 -19.26 10.44
N ARG A 135 -3.87 -20.33 10.62
CA ARG A 135 -2.72 -20.28 11.55
C ARG A 135 -1.64 -19.35 11.04
N THR A 136 -1.33 -19.40 9.74
CA THR A 136 -0.36 -18.48 9.14
C THR A 136 -0.92 -17.05 9.07
N ALA A 137 -2.20 -16.88 8.76
CA ALA A 137 -2.87 -15.58 8.77
C ALA A 137 -2.76 -14.90 10.14
N VAL A 138 -3.11 -15.60 11.23
CA VAL A 138 -2.99 -15.07 12.61
C VAL A 138 -1.55 -14.68 12.95
N ARG A 139 -0.53 -15.44 12.51
CA ARG A 139 0.86 -15.07 12.76
C ARG A 139 1.21 -13.74 12.10
N TRP A 140 0.80 -13.56 10.83
CA TRP A 140 1.06 -12.33 10.10
C TRP A 140 0.30 -11.13 10.68
N TYR A 141 -0.99 -11.26 10.97
CA TYR A 141 -1.76 -10.18 11.57
C TYR A 141 -1.24 -9.78 12.96
N ARG A 142 -0.81 -10.73 13.79
CA ARG A 142 -0.18 -10.40 15.09
C ARG A 142 1.17 -9.69 14.90
N SER A 143 1.93 -10.09 13.89
CA SER A 143 3.19 -9.43 13.53
C SER A 143 2.97 -8.00 13.02
N ALA A 144 1.88 -7.76 12.28
CA ALA A 144 1.45 -6.42 11.88
C ALA A 144 1.00 -5.59 13.09
N LEU A 145 0.20 -6.17 13.99
CA LEU A 145 -0.27 -5.50 15.20
C LEU A 145 0.89 -5.06 16.09
N ALA A 146 1.92 -5.90 16.24
CA ALA A 146 3.14 -5.53 16.95
C ALA A 146 3.86 -4.31 16.32
N VAL A 147 3.82 -4.16 14.99
CA VAL A 147 4.40 -2.96 14.33
C VAL A 147 3.66 -1.70 14.71
N VAL A 148 2.32 -1.79 14.81
CA VAL A 148 1.43 -0.70 15.26
C VAL A 148 1.68 -0.37 16.73
N ASP A 149 1.72 -1.39 17.59
CA ASP A 149 1.90 -1.23 19.04
C ASP A 149 3.29 -0.66 19.39
N ASP A 150 4.33 -1.03 18.65
CA ASP A 150 5.71 -0.54 18.85
C ASP A 150 5.96 0.82 18.16
N ALA A 151 4.96 1.40 17.48
CA ALA A 151 5.14 2.65 16.75
C ALA A 151 5.13 3.87 17.68
N PRO A 152 5.90 4.93 17.35
CA PRO A 152 5.75 6.22 18.00
C PRO A 152 4.32 6.77 17.91
N ASP A 153 3.96 7.61 18.88
CA ASP A 153 2.70 8.35 18.87
C ASP A 153 2.55 9.17 17.58
N GLY A 154 1.36 9.15 17.00
CA GLY A 154 1.06 9.87 15.76
C GLY A 154 1.46 9.14 14.47
N CYS A 155 2.04 7.94 14.52
CA CYS A 155 2.18 7.11 13.31
C CYS A 155 0.84 6.49 12.90
N PHE A 156 0.15 5.83 13.85
CA PHE A 156 -1.14 5.16 13.63
C PHE A 156 -2.27 5.91 14.33
N LEU A 157 -2.60 5.54 15.58
CA LEU A 157 -3.67 6.23 16.32
C LEU A 157 -3.33 7.71 16.54
N GLY A 158 -4.27 8.59 16.18
CA GLY A 158 -4.06 10.03 16.21
C GLY A 158 -3.08 10.47 15.12
N SER A 159 -3.13 9.83 13.94
CA SER A 159 -2.11 9.96 12.92
C SER A 159 -1.83 11.42 12.53
N SER A 160 -0.55 11.80 12.52
CA SER A 160 -0.08 13.09 12.00
C SER A 160 0.35 13.00 10.54
N ASP A 161 -0.14 12.01 9.80
CA ASP A 161 0.19 11.80 8.38
C ASP A 161 -0.12 13.06 7.55
N PRO A 162 0.74 13.47 6.60
CA PRO A 162 0.45 14.63 5.76
C PRO A 162 -0.80 14.44 4.88
N ASP A 163 -1.13 13.20 4.53
CA ASP A 163 -2.32 12.86 3.76
C ASP A 163 -3.53 12.66 4.68
N GLU A 164 -4.47 13.61 4.62
CA GLU A 164 -5.69 13.60 5.44
C GLU A 164 -6.61 12.42 5.15
N GLU A 165 -6.62 11.90 3.92
CA GLU A 165 -7.42 10.74 3.53
C GLU A 165 -6.86 9.45 4.12
N ARG A 166 -5.53 9.40 4.32
CA ARG A 166 -4.84 8.23 4.87
C ARG A 166 -4.95 8.14 6.40
N ARG A 167 -5.04 9.27 7.11
CA ARG A 167 -5.17 9.30 8.59
C ARG A 167 -6.22 8.33 9.16
N PRO A 168 -7.50 8.32 8.70
CA PRO A 168 -8.49 7.39 9.25
C PRO A 168 -8.17 5.92 8.99
N LEU A 169 -7.43 5.59 7.92
CA LEU A 169 -7.01 4.21 7.63
C LEU A 169 -5.91 3.75 8.60
N LEU A 170 -5.03 4.67 9.00
CA LEU A 170 -3.98 4.41 9.99
C LEU A 170 -4.56 4.36 11.40
N ASP A 171 -5.48 5.26 11.73
CA ASP A 171 -6.16 5.30 13.05
C ASP A 171 -6.90 3.99 13.36
N THR A 172 -7.43 3.33 12.33
CA THR A 172 -8.21 2.09 12.47
C THR A 172 -7.38 0.82 12.35
N ALA A 173 -6.07 0.91 12.08
CA ALA A 173 -5.21 -0.25 11.79
C ALA A 173 -5.24 -1.31 12.90
N ALA A 174 -5.05 -0.91 14.16
CA ALA A 174 -5.06 -1.85 15.29
C ALA A 174 -6.41 -2.60 15.42
N ALA A 175 -7.52 -1.87 15.30
CA ALA A 175 -8.86 -2.45 15.36
C ALA A 175 -9.12 -3.38 14.17
N ARG A 176 -8.76 -2.95 12.96
CA ARG A 176 -8.86 -3.75 11.72
C ARG A 176 -8.10 -5.06 11.82
N LEU A 177 -6.88 -5.03 12.34
CA LEU A 177 -6.06 -6.23 12.55
C LEU A 177 -6.65 -7.16 13.62
N ALA A 178 -7.19 -6.61 14.71
CA ALA A 178 -7.88 -7.40 15.73
C ALA A 178 -9.12 -8.11 15.17
N ASP A 179 -9.92 -7.42 14.35
CA ASP A 179 -11.09 -7.98 13.68
C ASP A 179 -10.69 -9.10 12.70
N LYS A 180 -9.62 -8.90 11.92
CA LYS A 180 -9.06 -9.92 11.03
C LYS A 180 -8.61 -11.16 11.80
N ILE A 181 -7.91 -11.00 12.92
CA ILE A 181 -7.50 -12.11 13.80
C ILE A 181 -8.73 -12.86 14.32
N ALA A 182 -9.75 -12.14 14.78
CA ALA A 182 -10.98 -12.75 15.29
C ALA A 182 -11.68 -13.56 14.19
N ALA A 183 -11.82 -12.98 12.98
CA ALA A 183 -12.49 -13.61 11.85
C ALA A 183 -11.84 -14.96 11.45
N VAL A 184 -10.52 -15.01 11.33
CA VAL A 184 -9.81 -16.24 10.94
C VAL A 184 -9.66 -17.26 12.08
N SER A 185 -9.96 -16.86 13.32
CA SER A 185 -9.87 -17.73 14.51
C SER A 185 -11.17 -18.50 14.78
N VAL A 186 -12.29 -18.12 14.18
CA VAL A 186 -13.56 -18.85 14.30
C VAL A 186 -13.51 -20.10 13.42
N ALA A 187 -13.81 -21.27 13.99
CA ALA A 187 -13.92 -22.50 13.23
C ALA A 187 -15.04 -22.38 12.17
N PRO A 188 -14.85 -22.86 10.93
CA PRO A 188 -15.92 -22.85 9.93
C PRO A 188 -17.15 -23.59 10.49
N PRO A 189 -18.37 -23.12 10.18
CA PRO A 189 -19.58 -23.77 10.66
C PRO A 189 -19.57 -25.24 10.21
N PRO A 190 -20.07 -26.17 11.05
CA PRO A 190 -20.16 -27.57 10.66
C PRO A 190 -20.96 -27.68 9.36
N PRO A 191 -20.60 -28.62 8.46
CA PRO A 191 -21.37 -28.83 7.23
C PRO A 191 -22.84 -29.08 7.59
N PRO A 192 -23.80 -28.57 6.78
CA PRO A 192 -25.20 -28.85 7.01
C PRO A 192 -25.42 -30.36 7.06
N PRO A 193 -26.32 -30.86 7.94
CA PRO A 193 -26.64 -32.29 7.95
C PRO A 193 -27.06 -32.72 6.54
N PRO A 194 -26.64 -33.92 6.09
CA PRO A 194 -27.06 -34.43 4.79
C PRO A 194 -28.60 -34.35 4.69
N PRO A 195 -29.16 -34.00 3.52
CA PRO A 195 -30.60 -33.97 3.34
C PRO A 195 -31.18 -35.29 3.85
N GLY A 196 -32.11 -35.20 4.81
CA GLY A 196 -32.87 -36.37 5.23
C GLY A 196 -33.47 -37.02 3.99
N ALA A 197 -33.43 -38.35 3.93
CA ALA A 197 -33.99 -39.09 2.81
C ALA A 197 -35.40 -38.56 2.51
N PRO A 198 -35.73 -38.23 1.24
CA PRO A 198 -37.04 -37.71 0.92
C PRO A 198 -38.10 -38.71 1.38
N PRO A 199 -39.16 -38.26 2.08
CA PRO A 199 -40.29 -39.14 2.38
C PRO A 199 -40.86 -39.68 1.07
N PRO A 200 -41.37 -40.93 1.05
CA PRO A 200 -41.92 -41.51 -0.17
C PRO A 200 -43.00 -40.60 -0.75
N SER A 201 -42.81 -40.23 -2.02
CA SER A 201 -43.71 -39.34 -2.77
C SER A 201 -45.14 -39.86 -2.75
N ALA A 202 -46.06 -39.11 -2.15
CA ALA A 202 -47.48 -39.32 -2.37
C ALA A 202 -47.84 -38.95 -3.82
N PRO A 203 -48.81 -39.64 -4.45
CA PRO A 203 -49.17 -39.39 -5.84
C PRO A 203 -49.71 -37.98 -6.05
N LEU A 204 -49.23 -37.36 -7.14
CA LEU A 204 -49.60 -36.04 -7.64
C LEU A 204 -51.12 -35.94 -7.86
N SER A 205 -51.76 -34.95 -7.25
CA SER A 205 -53.05 -34.45 -7.71
C SER A 205 -52.80 -33.27 -8.66
N PRO A 206 -53.50 -33.17 -9.80
CA PRO A 206 -53.26 -32.11 -10.78
C PRO A 206 -53.72 -30.75 -10.22
N SER A 207 -52.81 -29.78 -10.25
CA SER A 207 -53.08 -28.38 -9.91
C SER A 207 -54.07 -27.77 -10.90
N GLY A 208 -55.12 -27.16 -10.36
CA GLY A 208 -55.95 -26.20 -11.09
C GLY A 208 -55.16 -24.92 -11.35
N SER A 209 -55.23 -24.43 -12.58
CA SER A 209 -54.66 -23.17 -13.04
C SER A 209 -55.44 -21.98 -12.48
N ALA A 210 -54.73 -21.03 -11.86
CA ALA A 210 -55.21 -19.68 -11.59
C ALA A 210 -54.29 -18.66 -12.30
N PRO A 211 -54.80 -17.49 -12.71
CA PRO A 211 -54.11 -16.62 -13.66
C PRO A 211 -53.00 -15.79 -13.00
N THR A 212 -51.86 -15.67 -13.67
CA THR A 212 -50.70 -14.88 -13.22
C THR A 212 -50.84 -13.43 -13.68
N ASP A 213 -50.88 -12.52 -12.71
CA ASP A 213 -50.78 -11.07 -12.86
C ASP A 213 -49.33 -10.68 -13.23
N PRO A 214 -49.07 -9.94 -14.34
CA PRO A 214 -47.72 -9.68 -14.85
C PRO A 214 -46.85 -8.76 -13.97
N ASP A 215 -47.40 -8.03 -13.00
CA ASP A 215 -46.63 -7.03 -12.23
C ASP A 215 -45.78 -7.63 -11.09
N ARG A 216 -45.88 -8.94 -10.80
CA ARG A 216 -45.09 -9.59 -9.75
C ARG A 216 -43.69 -10.05 -10.22
N GLN A 217 -43.39 -10.00 -11.52
CA GLN A 217 -42.12 -10.52 -12.07
C GLN A 217 -40.90 -9.61 -11.88
N LEU A 218 -41.05 -8.40 -11.34
CA LEU A 218 -39.97 -7.42 -11.19
C LEU A 218 -39.39 -7.30 -9.76
N GLN A 219 -39.75 -8.19 -8.84
CA GLN A 219 -39.09 -8.25 -7.52
C GLN A 219 -38.01 -9.34 -7.48
N LEU A 220 -36.74 -8.92 -7.37
CA LEU A 220 -35.63 -9.81 -7.04
C LEU A 220 -35.81 -10.34 -5.62
N ASN A 221 -36.33 -11.56 -5.48
CA ASN A 221 -36.20 -12.36 -4.27
C ASN A 221 -34.95 -13.25 -4.41
N PRO A 222 -33.89 -13.04 -3.61
CA PRO A 222 -32.60 -13.73 -3.75
C PRO A 222 -32.61 -15.20 -3.30
N GLY A 223 -33.77 -15.85 -3.21
CA GLY A 223 -33.92 -17.20 -2.64
C GLY A 223 -34.63 -18.23 -3.50
N VAL A 224 -35.07 -17.89 -4.73
CA VAL A 224 -35.81 -18.86 -5.57
C VAL A 224 -35.37 -18.76 -7.03
N GLY A 225 -34.66 -19.79 -7.49
CA GLY A 225 -34.18 -19.97 -8.86
C GLY A 225 -32.66 -20.18 -8.91
N ASP A 226 -32.20 -21.13 -9.73
CA ASP A 226 -30.77 -21.37 -9.92
C ASP A 226 -30.12 -20.11 -10.53
N PRO A 227 -29.20 -19.42 -9.82
CA PRO A 227 -28.58 -18.19 -10.32
C PRO A 227 -27.80 -18.43 -11.62
N LEU A 228 -27.36 -19.66 -11.88
CA LEU A 228 -26.63 -20.01 -13.08
C LEU A 228 -27.54 -20.04 -14.32
N GLU A 229 -28.78 -20.51 -14.18
CA GLU A 229 -29.77 -20.49 -15.27
C GLU A 229 -30.16 -19.06 -15.65
N ARG A 230 -30.33 -18.18 -14.67
CA ARG A 230 -30.59 -16.75 -14.91
C ARG A 230 -29.44 -16.08 -15.64
N LEU A 231 -28.19 -16.39 -15.27
CA LEU A 231 -27.01 -15.85 -15.96
C LEU A 231 -26.92 -16.36 -17.40
N GLN A 232 -27.19 -17.64 -17.64
CA GLN A 232 -27.23 -18.21 -18.98
C GLN A 232 -28.34 -17.60 -19.85
N GLN A 233 -29.50 -17.32 -19.25
CA GLN A 233 -30.62 -16.65 -19.94
C GLN A 233 -30.20 -15.26 -20.43
N ILE A 234 -29.61 -14.44 -19.55
CA ILE A 234 -29.16 -13.08 -19.89
C ILE A 234 -28.10 -13.10 -21.00
N LEU A 235 -27.16 -14.05 -20.94
CA LEU A 235 -26.13 -14.19 -21.97
C LEU A 235 -26.70 -14.61 -23.32
N ARG A 236 -27.73 -15.47 -23.36
CA ARG A 236 -28.41 -15.86 -24.61
C ARG A 236 -29.19 -14.69 -25.20
N ASP A 237 -29.89 -13.93 -24.38
CA ASP A 237 -30.69 -12.78 -24.84
C ASP A 237 -29.78 -11.66 -25.40
N ALA A 238 -28.64 -11.42 -24.76
CA ALA A 238 -27.63 -10.47 -25.24
C ALA A 238 -26.96 -10.92 -26.55
N ALA A 239 -26.81 -12.23 -26.77
CA ALA A 239 -26.32 -12.78 -28.03
C ALA A 239 -27.37 -12.72 -29.16
N ALA A 240 -28.66 -12.87 -28.83
CA ALA A 240 -29.75 -12.73 -29.78
C ALA A 240 -29.93 -11.26 -30.22
N ALA A 241 -29.78 -10.30 -29.31
CA ALA A 241 -29.87 -8.87 -29.62
C ALA A 241 -28.76 -8.38 -30.56
N GLN A 242 -27.59 -9.03 -30.56
CA GLN A 242 -26.45 -8.68 -31.44
C GLN A 242 -26.58 -9.25 -32.86
N ASN A 243 -27.43 -10.26 -33.08
CA ASN A 243 -27.63 -10.89 -34.39
C ASN A 243 -28.90 -10.43 -35.12
N GLY A 244 -29.63 -9.46 -34.56
CA GLY A 244 -30.88 -8.93 -35.10
C GLY A 244 -30.80 -7.49 -35.66
N GLY A 245 -29.58 -7.00 -35.96
CA GLY A 245 -29.34 -5.66 -36.54
C GLY A 245 -29.10 -5.72 -38.04
#